data_AF-A0A554KWX9-F1
#
_entry.id   AF-A0A554KWX9-F1
#
_cell.length_a   1.000
_cell.length_b   1.000
_cell.length_c   1.000
_cell.angle_alpha   90.00
_cell.angle_beta   90.00
_cell.angle_gamma   90.00
#
_symmetry.space_group_name_H-M   'P 1'
#
loop_
_entity.id
_entity.type
_entity.pdbx_description
1 polymer ?
#
loop_
_entity_poly.entity_id
_entity_poly.type
_entity_poly.pdbx_seq_one_letter_code
_entity_poly.pdbx_strand_id
1 'polypeptide(L)'
;MIKTIKAKTIGFKKILDEFPEVRYAGDPVLRQVAKTVSLQEGIKLSEKLGDVLMRFRKAAGYGRGFAAPQIGENKAVFVTFVDDQLQTFINPKIIERSRETNYYRELCLSSGIMAADTERSEWIVMEWMDVSGKKRREKVEGFLARLYQHEEAHLRGKLNLDEAVDGGIEFAIFDPLKEQLRKSRN
;
A
#
# COMPACT_ATOMS: atom_id res chain seq x y z
N MET A 1 -15.46 -19.24 11.44
CA MET A 1 -14.71 -19.01 10.18
C MET A 1 -15.62 -18.67 9.00
N ILE A 2 -16.44 -19.58 8.45
CA ILE A 2 -17.29 -19.30 7.27
C ILE A 2 -18.23 -18.10 7.45
N LYS A 3 -18.89 -17.97 8.62
CA LYS A 3 -19.75 -16.82 8.94
C LYS A 3 -18.97 -15.49 8.91
N THR A 4 -17.76 -15.49 9.45
CA THR A 4 -16.86 -14.32 9.46
C THR A 4 -16.44 -13.93 8.05
N ILE A 5 -16.08 -14.90 7.22
CA ILE A 5 -15.73 -14.65 5.80
C ILE A 5 -16.93 -14.04 5.07
N LYS A 6 -18.13 -14.61 5.20
CA LYS A 6 -19.35 -14.06 4.60
C LYS A 6 -19.61 -12.61 5.05
N ALA A 7 -19.47 -12.33 6.34
CA ALA A 7 -19.64 -10.97 6.86
C ALA A 7 -18.60 -10.00 6.26
N LYS A 8 -17.33 -10.42 6.12
CA LYS A 8 -16.28 -9.64 5.46
C LYS A 8 -16.58 -9.39 3.99
N THR A 9 -17.05 -10.40 3.25
CA THR A 9 -17.46 -10.24 1.85
C THR A 9 -18.60 -9.24 1.70
N ILE A 10 -19.63 -9.32 2.54
CA ILE A 10 -20.76 -8.38 2.52
C ILE A 10 -20.28 -6.96 2.87
N GLY A 11 -19.45 -6.82 3.90
CA GLY A 11 -18.87 -5.53 4.27
C GLY A 11 -18.00 -4.94 3.16
N PHE A 12 -17.23 -5.78 2.46
CA PHE A 12 -16.40 -5.34 1.35
C PHE A 12 -17.21 -4.91 0.14
N LYS A 13 -18.38 -5.49 -0.11
CA LYS A 13 -19.29 -5.01 -1.16
C LYS A 13 -19.62 -3.52 -0.98
N LYS A 14 -19.87 -3.07 0.25
CA LYS A 14 -20.09 -1.65 0.54
C LYS A 14 -18.87 -0.79 0.18
N ILE A 15 -17.66 -1.30 0.41
CA ILE A 15 -16.42 -0.63 -0.01
C ILE A 15 -16.33 -0.57 -1.55
N LEU A 16 -16.70 -1.64 -2.27
CA LEU A 16 -16.73 -1.58 -3.74
C LEU A 16 -17.68 -0.48 -4.25
N ASP A 17 -18.85 -0.36 -3.63
CA ASP A 17 -19.87 0.61 -4.02
C ASP A 17 -19.45 2.07 -3.70
N GLU A 18 -18.73 2.30 -2.59
CA GLU A 18 -18.27 3.63 -2.16
C GLU A 18 -16.97 4.11 -2.85
N PHE A 19 -16.20 3.19 -3.44
CA PHE A 19 -14.88 3.46 -4.04
C PHE A 19 -14.78 2.95 -5.49
N PRO A 20 -15.68 3.38 -6.40
CA PRO A 20 -15.73 2.89 -7.79
C PRO A 20 -14.48 3.23 -8.62
N GLU A 21 -13.69 4.21 -8.19
CA GLU A 21 -12.41 4.58 -8.81
C GLU A 21 -11.30 3.56 -8.55
N VAL A 22 -11.45 2.72 -7.52
CA VAL A 22 -10.40 1.79 -7.11
C VAL A 22 -10.33 0.57 -8.03
N ARG A 23 -9.10 0.18 -8.34
CA ARG A 23 -8.77 -0.99 -9.16
C ARG A 23 -8.40 -2.15 -8.25
N TYR A 24 -8.86 -3.33 -8.61
CA TYR A 24 -8.70 -4.56 -7.84
C TYR A 24 -7.89 -5.59 -8.61
N ALA A 25 -7.34 -6.56 -7.88
CA ALA A 25 -6.59 -7.68 -8.43
C ALA A 25 -7.33 -8.31 -9.63
N GLY A 26 -6.65 -8.35 -10.78
CA GLY A 26 -7.24 -8.72 -12.08
C GLY A 26 -7.27 -7.55 -13.07
N ASP A 27 -7.30 -6.30 -12.61
CA ASP A 27 -7.18 -5.13 -13.49
C ASP A 27 -5.75 -5.00 -14.05
N PRO A 28 -5.56 -4.96 -15.39
CA PRO A 28 -4.24 -4.86 -16.00
C PRO A 28 -3.42 -3.63 -15.60
N VAL A 29 -4.06 -2.53 -15.17
CA VAL A 29 -3.32 -1.32 -14.78
C VAL A 29 -2.44 -1.55 -13.55
N LEU A 30 -2.85 -2.47 -12.66
CA LEU A 30 -2.10 -2.86 -11.47
C LEU A 30 -0.86 -3.72 -11.79
N ARG A 31 -0.65 -4.06 -13.06
CA ARG A 31 0.47 -4.89 -13.55
C ARG A 31 1.49 -4.10 -14.35
N GLN A 32 1.27 -2.79 -14.50
CA GLN A 32 2.16 -1.92 -15.27
C GLN A 32 3.19 -1.25 -14.36
N VAL A 33 4.40 -1.06 -14.88
CA VAL A 33 5.39 -0.21 -14.22
C VAL A 33 4.99 1.24 -14.40
N ALA A 34 4.90 1.95 -13.28
CA ALA A 34 4.50 3.33 -13.17
C ALA A 34 5.45 4.28 -13.89
N LYS A 35 4.88 5.24 -14.63
CA LYS A 35 5.65 6.26 -15.33
C LYS A 35 6.02 7.41 -14.40
N THR A 36 7.22 7.95 -14.57
CA THR A 36 7.63 9.17 -13.86
C THR A 36 6.74 10.35 -14.25
N VAL A 37 6.62 11.31 -13.34
CA VAL A 37 5.75 12.47 -13.48
C VAL A 37 6.48 13.77 -13.22
N SER A 38 5.92 14.86 -13.76
CA SER A 38 6.32 16.22 -13.35
C SER A 38 5.89 16.50 -11.91
N LEU A 39 6.49 17.52 -11.28
CA LEU A 39 6.12 17.95 -9.93
C LEU A 39 4.63 18.33 -9.87
N GLN A 40 4.15 19.14 -10.81
CA GLN A 40 2.76 19.63 -10.84
C GLN A 40 1.76 18.48 -11.01
N GLU A 41 2.05 17.52 -11.89
CA GLU A 41 1.23 16.32 -12.05
C GLU A 41 1.23 15.47 -10.77
N GLY A 42 2.40 15.31 -10.13
CA GLY A 42 2.53 14.57 -8.89
C GLY A 42 1.72 15.16 -7.73
N ILE A 43 1.74 16.49 -7.56
CA ILE A 43 0.96 17.19 -6.54
C ILE A 43 -0.54 17.00 -6.77
N LYS A 44 -1.02 17.26 -7.99
CA LYS A 44 -2.46 17.11 -8.31
C LYS A 44 -2.94 15.68 -8.07
N LEU A 45 -2.10 14.70 -8.41
CA LEU A 45 -2.44 13.30 -8.21
C LEU A 45 -2.43 12.93 -6.72
N SER A 46 -1.47 13.43 -5.94
CA SER A 46 -1.39 13.14 -4.51
C SER A 46 -2.57 13.71 -3.71
N GLU A 47 -3.13 14.84 -4.11
CA GLU A 47 -4.37 15.39 -3.54
C GLU A 47 -5.54 14.40 -3.71
N LYS A 48 -5.72 13.86 -4.93
CA LYS A 48 -6.75 12.85 -5.22
C LYS A 48 -6.52 11.58 -4.40
N LEU A 49 -5.28 11.10 -4.30
CA LEU A 49 -4.96 9.91 -3.51
C LEU A 49 -5.20 10.13 -2.01
N GLY A 50 -4.87 11.32 -1.51
CA GLY A 50 -5.11 11.72 -0.13
C GLY A 50 -6.60 11.69 0.21
N ASP A 51 -7.46 12.24 -0.65
CA ASP A 51 -8.92 12.18 -0.47
C ASP A 51 -9.43 10.74 -0.40
N VAL A 52 -9.03 9.88 -1.34
CA VAL A 52 -9.45 8.47 -1.38
C VAL A 52 -9.00 7.74 -0.11
N LEU A 53 -7.73 7.91 0.30
CA LEU A 53 -7.19 7.30 1.52
C LEU A 53 -7.96 7.77 2.77
N MET A 54 -8.29 9.06 2.86
CA MET A 54 -9.03 9.60 4.01
C MET A 54 -10.48 9.10 4.05
N ARG A 55 -11.17 9.03 2.91
CA ARG A 55 -12.49 8.41 2.82
C ARG A 55 -12.44 6.95 3.23
N PHE A 56 -11.45 6.19 2.75
CA PHE A 56 -11.29 4.78 3.12
C PHE A 56 -11.05 4.61 4.62
N ARG A 57 -10.18 5.41 5.22
CA ARG A 57 -9.94 5.41 6.67
C ARG A 57 -11.21 5.71 7.46
N LYS A 58 -12.02 6.66 7.02
CA LYS A 58 -13.31 6.98 7.66
C LYS A 58 -14.29 5.80 7.60
N ALA A 59 -14.32 5.07 6.49
CA ALA A 59 -15.22 3.93 6.30
C ALA A 59 -14.74 2.66 7.03
N ALA A 60 -13.43 2.37 6.99
CA ALA A 60 -12.86 1.10 7.45
C ALA A 60 -12.17 1.17 8.82
N GLY A 61 -11.80 2.35 9.28
CA GLY A 61 -11.04 2.56 10.54
C GLY A 61 -9.53 2.29 10.43
N TYR A 62 -9.04 1.90 9.25
CA TYR A 62 -7.62 1.65 8.99
C TYR A 62 -7.24 2.07 7.55
N GLY A 63 -5.97 1.92 7.19
CA GLY A 63 -5.40 2.40 5.92
C GLY A 63 -4.24 3.36 6.21
N ARG A 64 -3.08 3.08 5.61
CA ARG A 64 -1.82 3.80 5.89
C ARG A 64 -1.12 4.30 4.64
N GLY A 65 -1.47 3.79 3.46
CA GLY A 65 -0.94 4.25 2.20
C GLY A 65 -1.88 3.96 1.04
N PHE A 66 -1.63 4.66 -0.07
CA PHE A 66 -2.39 4.50 -1.29
C PHE A 66 -1.60 5.01 -2.51
N ALA A 67 -1.54 4.23 -3.58
CA ALA A 67 -0.75 4.50 -4.76
C ALA A 67 -1.61 4.79 -6.00
N ALA A 68 -1.11 5.64 -6.90
CA ALA A 68 -1.80 6.03 -8.14
C ALA A 68 -2.30 4.87 -9.02
N PRO A 69 -1.56 3.76 -9.21
CA PRO A 69 -2.06 2.62 -9.98
C PRO A 69 -3.38 2.07 -9.42
N GLN A 70 -3.62 2.20 -8.11
CA GLN A 70 -4.84 1.71 -7.47
C GLN A 70 -6.09 2.51 -7.86
N ILE A 71 -5.97 3.66 -8.52
CA ILE A 71 -7.10 4.38 -9.13
C ILE A 71 -7.04 4.40 -10.66
N GLY A 72 -6.22 3.53 -11.25
CA GLY A 72 -6.03 3.42 -12.70
C GLY A 72 -5.04 4.43 -13.30
N GLU A 73 -4.33 5.18 -12.47
CA GLU A 73 -3.33 6.16 -12.93
C GLU A 73 -1.95 5.50 -12.94
N ASN A 74 -1.44 5.14 -14.12
CA ASN A 74 -0.13 4.49 -14.28
C ASN A 74 1.05 5.47 -14.09
N LYS A 75 1.18 6.01 -12.87
CA LYS A 75 2.01 7.17 -12.51
C LYS A 75 2.73 6.91 -11.18
N ALA A 76 3.99 7.32 -11.09
CA ALA A 76 4.86 7.01 -9.95
C ALA A 76 4.61 7.95 -8.76
N VAL A 77 3.42 7.84 -8.16
CA VAL A 77 2.99 8.66 -7.01
C VAL A 77 2.28 7.78 -6.01
N PHE A 78 2.63 7.91 -4.73
CA PHE A 78 1.82 7.39 -3.64
C PHE A 78 1.75 8.39 -2.49
N VAL A 79 0.80 8.18 -1.60
CA VAL A 79 0.66 8.92 -0.34
C VAL A 79 0.65 7.96 0.84
N THR A 80 1.08 8.43 2.00
CA THR A 80 0.94 7.72 3.27
C THR A 80 0.24 8.59 4.29
N PHE A 81 -0.39 7.97 5.28
CA PHE A 81 -0.96 8.65 6.43
C PHE A 81 -0.52 7.96 7.72
N VAL A 82 0.44 8.58 8.40
CA VAL A 82 1.09 8.10 9.63
C VAL A 82 1.13 9.25 10.63
N ASP A 83 0.90 8.97 11.92
CA ASP A 83 0.91 9.97 13.00
C ASP A 83 0.08 11.24 12.69
N ASP A 84 -1.11 11.02 12.13
CA ASP A 84 -2.04 12.06 11.70
C ASP A 84 -1.53 13.04 10.63
N GLN A 85 -0.50 12.62 9.88
CA GLN A 85 0.10 13.39 8.80
C GLN A 85 0.01 12.66 7.46
N LEU A 86 -0.55 13.36 6.46
CA LEU A 86 -0.50 12.92 5.06
C LEU A 86 0.84 13.31 4.45
N GLN A 87 1.57 12.33 3.90
CA GLN A 87 2.84 12.56 3.21
C GLN A 87 2.75 12.12 1.76
N THR A 88 3.33 12.92 0.86
CA THR A 88 3.34 12.68 -0.59
C THR A 88 4.71 12.23 -1.06
N PHE A 89 4.71 11.23 -1.95
CA PHE A 89 5.91 10.65 -2.56
C PHE A 89 5.79 10.72 -4.07
N ILE A 90 6.54 11.63 -4.70
CA ILE A 90 6.57 11.80 -6.16
C ILE A 90 7.85 11.17 -6.71
N ASN A 91 7.70 10.32 -7.72
CA ASN A 91 8.77 9.51 -8.31
C ASN A 91 9.63 8.78 -7.26
N PRO A 92 9.03 8.10 -6.26
CA PRO A 92 9.80 7.45 -5.21
C PRO A 92 10.57 6.24 -5.74
N LYS A 93 11.73 5.98 -5.16
CA LYS A 93 12.57 4.83 -5.47
C LYS A 93 13.31 4.36 -4.23
N ILE A 94 13.32 3.05 -4.01
CA ILE A 94 14.18 2.42 -3.01
C ILE A 94 15.58 2.29 -3.60
N ILE A 95 16.57 2.90 -2.95
CA ILE A 95 17.98 2.90 -3.41
C ILE A 95 18.85 1.92 -2.63
N GLU A 96 18.50 1.59 -1.39
CA GLU A 96 19.19 0.60 -0.57
C GLU A 96 18.19 -0.20 0.28
N ARG A 97 18.56 -1.43 0.64
CA ARG A 97 17.73 -2.34 1.43
C ARG A 97 18.62 -3.20 2.34
N SER A 98 18.10 -3.53 3.52
CA SER A 98 18.73 -4.50 4.41
C SER A 98 18.70 -5.93 3.87
N ARG A 99 19.66 -6.76 4.30
CA ARG A 99 19.60 -8.22 4.10
C ARG A 99 18.68 -8.86 5.13
N GLU A 100 18.64 -8.32 6.35
CA GLU A 100 17.70 -8.76 7.38
C GLU A 100 16.26 -8.46 6.94
N THR A 101 15.35 -9.38 7.23
CA THR A 101 13.94 -9.30 6.85
C THR A 101 13.03 -9.45 8.07
N ASN A 102 11.77 -9.05 7.88
CA ASN A 102 10.67 -9.38 8.79
C ASN A 102 9.41 -9.77 8.01
N TYR A 103 8.49 -10.40 8.74
CA TYR A 103 7.20 -10.90 8.27
C TYR A 103 6.07 -10.01 8.77
N TYR A 104 5.07 -9.80 7.93
CA TYR A 104 3.87 -9.04 8.28
C TYR A 104 2.71 -9.46 7.38
N ARG A 105 1.52 -9.63 7.97
CA ARG A 105 0.29 -9.88 7.20
C ARG A 105 -0.27 -8.59 6.64
N GLU A 106 0.08 -8.31 5.39
CA GLU A 106 -0.34 -7.14 4.66
C GLU A 106 -1.78 -7.26 4.17
N LEU A 107 -2.57 -6.22 4.45
CA LEU A 107 -3.82 -5.95 3.74
C LEU A 107 -3.56 -4.94 2.64
N CYS A 108 -4.32 -5.05 1.55
CA CYS A 108 -4.33 -4.07 0.47
C CYS A 108 -5.77 -3.88 0.02
N LEU A 109 -6.19 -2.63 -0.18
CA LEU A 109 -7.53 -2.33 -0.69
C LEU A 109 -7.77 -3.00 -2.06
N SER A 110 -6.76 -2.99 -2.92
CA SER A 110 -6.81 -3.64 -4.24
C SER A 110 -6.84 -5.17 -4.19
N SER A 111 -6.57 -5.79 -3.03
CA SER A 111 -6.60 -7.26 -2.85
C SER A 111 -7.89 -7.75 -2.18
N GLY A 112 -8.84 -6.85 -1.92
CA GLY A 112 -10.14 -7.22 -1.40
C GLY A 112 -10.11 -7.70 0.05
N ILE A 113 -10.73 -8.85 0.28
CA ILE A 113 -10.77 -9.49 1.61
C ILE A 113 -9.57 -10.42 1.86
N MET A 114 -8.56 -10.39 0.98
CA MET A 114 -7.36 -11.22 1.11
C MET A 114 -6.26 -10.47 1.84
N ALA A 115 -5.57 -11.18 2.72
CA ALA A 115 -4.31 -10.80 3.32
C ALA A 115 -3.19 -11.62 2.69
N ALA A 116 -1.97 -11.07 2.70
CA ALA A 116 -0.77 -11.79 2.32
C ALA A 116 0.28 -11.64 3.42
N ASP A 117 0.78 -12.75 3.93
CA ASP A 117 1.99 -12.76 4.75
C ASP A 117 3.20 -12.55 3.84
N THR A 118 3.94 -11.47 4.07
CA THR A 118 5.02 -11.02 3.18
C THR A 118 6.34 -10.89 3.93
N GLU A 119 7.41 -11.37 3.32
CA GLU A 119 8.77 -11.13 3.79
C GLU A 119 9.35 -9.91 3.06
N ARG A 120 9.82 -8.91 3.79
CA ARG A 120 10.54 -7.76 3.22
C ARG A 120 11.67 -7.31 4.12
N SER A 121 12.57 -6.51 3.57
CA SER A 121 13.69 -5.90 4.27
C SER A 121 13.24 -5.12 5.50
N GLU A 122 13.96 -5.31 6.61
CA GLU A 122 13.78 -4.62 7.90
C GLU A 122 13.92 -3.09 7.78
N TRP A 123 14.88 -2.64 6.97
CA TRP A 123 15.07 -1.23 6.67
C TRP A 123 15.33 -1.00 5.19
N ILE A 124 15.00 0.20 4.72
CA ILE A 124 15.29 0.67 3.37
C ILE A 124 15.81 2.11 3.40
N VAL A 125 16.50 2.51 2.33
CA VAL A 125 16.71 3.92 2.02
C VAL A 125 15.87 4.26 0.80
N MET A 126 14.97 5.23 0.94
CA MET A 126 14.11 5.70 -0.14
C MET A 126 14.48 7.12 -0.54
N GLU A 127 14.47 7.37 -1.85
CA GLU A 127 14.50 8.72 -2.43
C GLU A 127 13.16 9.06 -3.07
N TRP A 128 12.74 10.31 -2.96
CA TRP A 128 11.55 10.83 -3.64
C TRP A 128 11.62 12.34 -3.75
N MET A 129 10.67 12.94 -4.47
CA MET A 129 10.44 14.38 -4.46
C MET A 129 9.20 14.70 -3.63
N ASP A 130 9.29 15.68 -2.74
CA ASP A 130 8.14 16.18 -1.97
C ASP A 130 7.34 17.24 -2.74
N VAL A 131 6.23 17.71 -2.16
CA VAL A 131 5.34 18.70 -2.79
C VAL A 131 6.01 20.06 -3.03
N SER A 132 7.15 20.35 -2.38
CA SER A 132 7.93 21.57 -2.63
C SER A 132 8.88 21.43 -3.82
N GLY A 133 8.99 20.23 -4.42
CA GLY A 133 9.97 19.92 -5.44
C GLY A 133 11.35 19.54 -4.89
N LYS A 134 11.50 19.45 -3.56
CA LYS A 134 12.77 19.08 -2.94
C LYS A 134 12.96 17.57 -3.01
N LYS A 135 14.15 17.15 -3.43
CA LYS A 135 14.57 15.75 -3.31
C LYS A 135 14.79 15.39 -1.85
N ARG A 136 14.15 14.32 -1.42
CA ARG A 136 14.27 13.72 -0.10
C ARG A 136 14.98 12.38 -0.24
N ARG A 137 15.78 12.06 0.77
CA ARG A 137 16.42 10.76 0.95
C ARG A 137 16.30 10.43 2.44
N GLU A 138 15.76 9.28 2.76
CA GLU A 138 15.53 8.88 4.15
C GLU A 138 15.74 7.38 4.33
N LYS A 139 16.45 7.02 5.41
CA LYS A 139 16.52 5.65 5.90
C LYS A 139 15.35 5.44 6.85
N VAL A 140 14.51 4.46 6.56
CA VAL A 140 13.37 4.08 7.40
C VAL A 140 13.47 2.61 7.75
N GLU A 141 12.91 2.24 8.90
CA GLU A 141 12.92 0.87 9.42
C GLU A 141 11.53 0.47 9.96
N GLY A 142 11.39 -0.79 10.35
CA GLY A 142 10.18 -1.30 10.96
C GLY A 142 8.94 -1.12 10.09
N PHE A 143 7.84 -0.67 10.69
CA PHE A 143 6.55 -0.57 9.98
C PHE A 143 6.58 0.49 8.87
N LEU A 144 7.38 1.55 9.01
CA LEU A 144 7.48 2.57 7.98
C LEU A 144 8.20 2.03 6.74
N ALA A 145 9.28 1.27 6.94
CA ALA A 145 9.93 0.54 5.84
C ALA A 145 8.98 -0.47 5.18
N ARG A 146 8.14 -1.16 5.96
CA ARG A 146 7.10 -2.06 5.45
C ARG A 146 6.13 -1.33 4.53
N LEU A 147 5.54 -0.26 5.03
CA LEU A 147 4.56 0.56 4.32
C LEU A 147 5.15 1.10 3.01
N TYR A 148 6.34 1.70 3.04
CA TYR A 148 6.94 2.29 1.85
C TYR A 148 7.29 1.25 0.79
N GLN A 149 7.73 0.05 1.21
CA GLN A 149 7.96 -1.05 0.28
C GLN A 149 6.67 -1.55 -0.37
N HIS A 150 5.55 -1.57 0.37
CA HIS A 150 4.24 -1.93 -0.17
C HIS A 150 3.77 -0.92 -1.22
N GLU A 151 3.78 0.37 -0.89
CA GLU A 151 3.33 1.40 -1.83
C GLU A 151 4.25 1.51 -3.05
N GLU A 152 5.56 1.34 -2.88
CA GLU A 152 6.50 1.27 -4.00
C GLU A 152 6.28 0.03 -4.88
N ALA A 153 5.87 -1.11 -4.29
CA ALA A 153 5.55 -2.32 -5.06
C ALA A 153 4.38 -2.08 -6.03
N HIS A 154 3.36 -1.31 -5.64
CA HIS A 154 2.30 -0.89 -6.55
C HIS A 154 2.84 -0.15 -7.78
N LEU A 155 3.86 0.70 -7.60
CA LEU A 155 4.49 1.42 -8.72
C LEU A 155 5.30 0.50 -9.65
N ARG A 156 5.68 -0.69 -9.19
CA ARG A 156 6.32 -1.73 -10.00
C ARG A 156 5.33 -2.72 -10.60
N GLY A 157 4.02 -2.48 -10.47
CA GLY A 157 2.98 -3.39 -10.95
C GLY A 157 2.83 -4.67 -10.11
N LYS A 158 3.21 -4.62 -8.84
CA LYS A 158 3.10 -5.74 -7.89
C LYS A 158 2.07 -5.42 -6.81
N LEU A 159 1.32 -6.44 -6.42
CA LEU A 159 0.42 -6.46 -5.27
C LEU A 159 1.07 -7.25 -4.15
N ASN A 160 0.58 -7.05 -2.91
CA ASN A 160 0.98 -7.89 -1.78
C ASN A 160 0.79 -9.40 -2.04
N LEU A 161 -0.22 -9.77 -2.83
CA LEU A 161 -0.50 -11.17 -3.20
C LEU A 161 0.64 -11.81 -4.02
N ASP A 162 1.39 -11.04 -4.83
CA ASP A 162 2.51 -11.58 -5.61
C ASP A 162 3.80 -11.67 -4.80
N GLU A 163 3.86 -10.95 -3.67
CA GLU A 163 5.00 -10.94 -2.74
C GLU A 163 4.70 -11.76 -1.47
N ALA A 164 3.59 -12.52 -1.49
CA ALA A 164 3.24 -13.45 -0.44
C ALA A 164 4.25 -14.60 -0.38
N VAL A 165 4.60 -15.02 0.83
CA VAL A 165 5.37 -16.26 1.02
C VAL A 165 4.49 -17.48 0.71
N ASP A 166 5.10 -18.63 0.42
CA ASP A 166 4.38 -19.85 0.04
C ASP A 166 3.29 -20.24 1.04
N GLY A 167 2.03 -20.27 0.61
CA GLY A 167 0.88 -20.53 1.49
C GLY A 167 0.57 -19.38 2.47
N GLY A 168 1.07 -18.17 2.22
CA GLY A 168 0.86 -16.97 3.05
C GLY A 168 -0.37 -16.15 2.68
N ILE A 169 -1.15 -16.56 1.69
CA ILE A 169 -2.39 -15.89 1.29
C ILE A 169 -3.55 -16.44 2.13
N GLU A 170 -4.25 -15.57 2.86
CA GLU A 170 -5.38 -15.93 3.70
C GLU A 170 -6.53 -14.93 3.62
N PHE A 171 -7.71 -15.28 4.15
CA PHE A 171 -8.79 -14.30 4.32
C PHE A 171 -8.48 -13.38 5.50
N ALA A 172 -8.73 -12.08 5.35
CA ALA A 172 -8.53 -11.05 6.36
C ALA A 172 -9.56 -11.12 7.51
N ILE A 173 -9.49 -12.21 8.30
CA ILE A 173 -10.37 -12.48 9.45
C ILE A 173 -9.76 -12.02 10.79
N PHE A 174 -8.51 -11.55 10.78
CA PHE A 174 -7.85 -10.96 11.95
C PHE A 174 -8.14 -9.46 12.09
N ASP A 175 -7.77 -8.90 13.24
CA ASP A 175 -7.81 -7.46 13.49
C ASP A 175 -6.51 -6.82 12.98
N PRO A 176 -6.55 -6.02 11.89
CA PRO A 176 -5.34 -5.44 11.32
C PRO A 176 -4.63 -4.46 12.26
N LEU A 177 -5.34 -3.89 13.24
CA LEU A 177 -4.75 -2.96 14.21
C LEU A 177 -3.92 -3.68 15.28
N LYS A 178 -4.01 -5.01 15.37
CA LYS A 178 -3.23 -5.84 16.31
C LYS A 178 -2.08 -6.58 15.63
N GLU A 179 -1.95 -6.50 14.31
CA GLU A 179 -0.85 -7.14 13.60
C GLU A 179 0.48 -6.43 13.89
N GLN A 180 1.53 -7.21 14.12
CA GLN A 180 2.87 -6.72 14.44
C GLN A 180 3.89 -7.33 13.50
N LEU A 181 5.04 -6.66 13.35
CA LEU A 181 6.17 -7.24 12.64
C LEU A 181 6.70 -8.46 13.39
N ARG A 182 7.00 -9.52 12.65
CA ARG A 182 7.49 -10.78 13.21
C ARG A 182 8.87 -11.09 12.63
N LYS A 183 9.79 -11.59 13.47
CA LYS A 183 11.14 -11.99 13.03
C LYS A 183 11.14 -13.35 12.34
N SER A 184 10.10 -14.14 12.52
CA SER A 184 9.86 -15.39 11.82
C SER A 184 8.38 -15.47 11.41
N ARG A 185 8.08 -16.38 10.49
CA ARG A 185 6.73 -16.58 9.96
C ARG A 185 5.76 -17.24 10.96
N ASN A 186 6.29 -17.92 11.98
CA ASN A 186 5.49 -18.72 12.91
C ASN A 186 4.59 -17.86 13.82
#